data_AF-X1R303-F1
#
_entry.id   AF-X1R303-F1
#
_cell.length_a   1.000
_cell.length_b   1.000
_cell.length_c   1.000
_cell.angle_alpha   90.00
_cell.angle_beta   90.00
_cell.angle_gamma   90.00
#
_symmetry.space_group_name_H-M   'P 1'
#
loop_
_entity.id
_entity.type
_entity.pdbx_description
1 polymer ?
#
loop_
_entity_poly.entity_id
_entity_poly.type
_entity_poly.pdbx_seq_one_letter_code
_entity_poly.pdbx_strand_id
1 'polypeptide(L)'
;PNYYNNLSGWDGTNIFYEFTNRAVPLIFNIRFNISNNYEYYKNYNSTQTYGFSKYNLTNALIYFSNGSVACSDISTCDNNINITLTPNNASYVLDNFNLTEGVSRTNSPITLTGNNNQKSVGSTLTEGIKVATKINIQNCDIDYIFAIGKTYSPSYWTCDSSANVLTFNLDIPAGGTTLTIDYDTYVPGTGDGGITPPTLNPQSILTSYPNEWQQKRTVQVNIEIRNKDGEKYQPTSLSFNFNITGITFLEQNYNEELKFYENFFEVTEEAELGDNSITVFANDEKTIENQITFKVVPFDKDSPYEPPEPPTPDKITWKDWVQDNLW
;
A
#
# COMPACT_ATOMS: atom_id res chain seq x y z
N PRO A 1 -12.93 -37.37 -5.22
CA PRO A 1 -12.21 -37.76 -3.98
C PRO A 1 -11.48 -36.54 -3.41
N ASN A 2 -12.21 -35.78 -2.59
CA ASN A 2 -11.75 -34.57 -1.90
C ASN A 2 -11.35 -34.96 -0.47
N TYR A 3 -10.07 -34.83 -0.12
CA TYR A 3 -9.59 -35.05 1.25
C TYR A 3 -8.37 -34.17 1.56
N TYR A 4 -8.50 -32.85 1.58
CA TYR A 4 -7.52 -31.99 2.26
C TYR A 4 -8.22 -30.74 2.80
N ASN A 5 -9.04 -30.93 3.84
CA ASN A 5 -9.56 -29.86 4.69
C ASN A 5 -9.48 -30.36 6.13
N ASN A 6 -8.25 -30.42 6.66
CA ASN A 6 -7.90 -30.26 8.08
C ASN A 6 -6.42 -30.59 8.30
N LEU A 7 -5.66 -29.55 8.60
CA LEU A 7 -4.39 -29.63 9.32
C LEU A 7 -4.67 -30.10 10.76
N SER A 8 -4.41 -31.36 11.09
CA SER A 8 -4.14 -31.83 12.48
C SER A 8 -3.58 -33.26 12.56
N GLY A 9 -2.90 -33.74 11.52
CA GLY A 9 -2.36 -35.11 11.53
C GLY A 9 -1.38 -35.38 10.41
N TRP A 10 -0.26 -34.64 10.37
CA TRP A 10 0.87 -35.06 9.57
C TRP A 10 2.18 -34.58 10.19
N ASP A 11 3.05 -35.53 10.50
CA ASP A 11 4.16 -35.44 11.46
C ASP A 11 5.53 -35.14 10.83
N GLY A 12 5.55 -34.52 9.64
CA GLY A 12 6.78 -34.01 9.05
C GLY A 12 7.65 -35.10 8.39
N THR A 13 7.06 -35.95 7.57
CA THR A 13 7.83 -36.85 6.68
C THR A 13 8.11 -36.17 5.35
N ASN A 14 9.38 -35.89 5.05
CA ASN A 14 9.83 -35.54 3.69
C ASN A 14 9.50 -36.71 2.75
N ILE A 15 8.50 -36.58 1.88
CA ILE A 15 8.28 -37.58 0.83
C ILE A 15 9.21 -37.26 -0.34
N PHE A 16 10.28 -38.04 -0.47
CA PHE A 16 11.17 -37.98 -1.63
C PHE A 16 10.65 -38.90 -2.73
N TYR A 17 10.13 -38.33 -3.81
CA TYR A 17 9.99 -39.04 -5.07
C TYR A 17 11.13 -38.62 -6.00
N GLU A 18 12.09 -39.53 -6.21
CA GLU A 18 13.06 -39.41 -7.30
C GLU A 18 12.62 -40.36 -8.42
N PHE A 19 12.02 -39.80 -9.47
CA PHE A 19 11.61 -40.57 -10.64
C PHE A 19 12.83 -40.84 -11.54
N THR A 20 13.67 -41.81 -11.16
CA THR A 20 14.79 -42.26 -12.00
C THR A 20 14.38 -43.48 -12.82
N ASN A 21 14.20 -43.29 -14.14
CA ASN A 21 14.04 -44.42 -15.05
C ASN A 21 15.43 -44.99 -15.40
N ARG A 22 15.79 -46.16 -14.85
CA ARG A 22 17.12 -46.79 -15.06
C ARG A 22 17.31 -47.42 -16.45
N ALA A 23 16.28 -47.53 -17.28
CA ALA A 23 16.34 -48.29 -18.54
C ALA A 23 16.50 -47.42 -19.80
N VAL A 24 16.40 -46.09 -19.69
CA VAL A 24 16.54 -45.14 -20.81
C VAL A 24 17.21 -43.87 -20.26
N PRO A 25 18.16 -43.21 -20.96
CA PRO A 25 18.70 -41.93 -20.52
C PRO A 25 17.64 -40.83 -20.71
N LEU A 26 16.66 -40.77 -19.81
CA LEU A 26 15.67 -39.70 -19.66
C LEU A 26 15.67 -39.36 -18.17
N ILE A 27 16.48 -38.39 -17.73
CA ILE A 27 16.30 -36.94 -17.88
C ILE A 27 14.90 -36.50 -17.38
N PHE A 28 14.58 -36.84 -16.13
CA PHE A 28 13.56 -36.18 -15.32
C PHE A 28 14.05 -36.19 -13.87
N ASN A 29 14.58 -35.07 -13.37
CA ASN A 29 15.13 -34.98 -12.01
C ASN A 29 14.52 -33.77 -11.29
N ILE A 30 13.25 -33.91 -10.91
CA ILE A 30 12.59 -32.98 -10.01
C ILE A 30 12.56 -33.62 -8.62
N ARG A 31 13.10 -32.94 -7.63
CA ARG A 31 12.87 -33.27 -6.23
C ARG A 31 11.66 -32.49 -5.73
N PHE A 32 10.82 -33.20 -5.01
CA PHE A 32 9.65 -32.66 -4.36
C PHE A 32 9.80 -32.82 -2.85
N ASN A 33 9.34 -31.83 -2.08
CA ASN A 33 9.24 -31.90 -0.64
C ASN A 33 7.97 -31.18 -0.17
N ILE A 34 7.18 -31.81 0.68
CA ILE A 34 6.03 -31.19 1.35
C ILE A 34 6.39 -31.02 2.82
N SER A 35 6.27 -29.80 3.31
CA SER A 35 6.19 -29.53 4.74
C SER A 35 4.80 -29.03 5.10
N ASN A 36 4.50 -28.93 6.40
CA ASN A 36 3.23 -28.39 6.88
C ASN A 36 2.95 -26.95 6.41
N ASN A 37 3.97 -26.22 5.95
CA ASN A 37 3.87 -24.79 5.65
C ASN A 37 4.13 -24.44 4.16
N TYR A 38 4.71 -25.35 3.39
CA TYR A 38 5.04 -25.11 1.98
C TYR A 38 5.30 -26.42 1.24
N GLU A 39 5.10 -26.39 -0.08
CA GLU A 39 5.60 -27.39 -1.03
C GLU A 39 6.82 -26.82 -1.76
N TYR A 40 7.85 -27.64 -1.96
CA TYR A 40 9.10 -27.27 -2.62
C TYR A 40 9.39 -28.18 -3.78
N TYR A 41 9.69 -27.58 -4.93
CA TYR A 41 10.01 -28.24 -6.17
C TYR A 41 11.35 -27.76 -6.66
N LYS A 42 12.31 -28.67 -6.89
CA LYS A 42 13.63 -28.32 -7.43
C LYS A 42 13.97 -29.16 -8.64
N ASN A 43 14.32 -28.48 -9.72
CA ASN A 43 14.93 -29.08 -10.89
C ASN A 43 16.44 -29.27 -10.64
N TYR A 44 16.89 -30.52 -10.54
CA TYR A 44 18.31 -30.88 -10.39
C TYR A 44 19.03 -31.08 -11.73
N ASN A 45 18.31 -30.93 -12.85
CA ASN A 45 18.91 -31.04 -14.16
C ASN A 45 19.69 -29.76 -14.49
N SER A 46 20.87 -29.93 -15.09
CA SER A 46 21.75 -28.82 -15.46
C SER A 46 21.51 -28.25 -16.85
N THR A 47 20.68 -28.88 -17.69
CA THR A 47 20.49 -28.50 -19.09
C THR A 47 19.03 -28.42 -19.54
N GLN A 48 18.09 -29.05 -18.84
CA GLN A 48 16.68 -29.11 -19.24
C GLN A 48 15.76 -28.36 -18.30
N THR A 49 14.79 -27.66 -18.90
CA THR A 49 13.65 -27.03 -18.23
C THR A 49 12.52 -28.06 -18.09
N TYR A 50 11.81 -28.05 -16.96
CA TYR A 50 10.61 -28.87 -16.77
C TYR A 50 9.40 -28.03 -16.39
N GLY A 51 8.26 -28.37 -16.99
CA GLY A 51 6.95 -27.85 -16.60
C GLY A 51 6.13 -28.92 -15.89
N PHE A 52 5.36 -28.52 -14.87
CA PHE A 52 4.32 -29.35 -14.27
C PHE A 52 3.13 -28.48 -13.84
N SER A 53 1.96 -29.08 -13.71
CA SER A 53 0.73 -28.37 -13.31
C SER A 53 0.40 -28.70 -11.85
N LYS A 54 0.05 -27.67 -11.06
CA LYS A 54 -0.42 -27.79 -9.68
C LYS A 54 -1.89 -27.38 -9.61
N TYR A 55 -2.70 -28.28 -9.07
CA TYR A 55 -4.16 -28.16 -9.03
C TYR A 55 -4.69 -27.89 -7.62
N ASN A 56 -5.90 -27.34 -7.55
CA ASN A 56 -6.67 -27.05 -6.35
C ASN A 56 -5.99 -26.09 -5.38
N LEU A 57 -5.27 -25.10 -5.92
CA LEU A 57 -4.72 -24.01 -5.13
C LEU A 57 -5.79 -22.98 -4.80
N THR A 58 -5.67 -22.35 -3.64
CA THR A 58 -6.54 -21.24 -3.21
C THR A 58 -5.69 -20.19 -2.51
N ASN A 59 -5.75 -18.94 -2.95
CA ASN A 59 -4.88 -17.83 -2.55
C ASN A 59 -3.41 -18.26 -2.38
N ALA A 60 -2.81 -18.91 -3.38
CA ALA A 60 -1.47 -19.48 -3.22
C ALA A 60 -0.35 -18.48 -3.55
N LEU A 61 0.64 -18.35 -2.67
CA LEU A 61 1.89 -17.66 -2.99
C LEU A 61 2.87 -18.66 -3.63
N ILE A 62 3.18 -18.45 -4.90
CA ILE A 62 4.17 -19.24 -5.64
C ILE A 62 5.34 -18.34 -6.02
N TYR A 63 6.54 -18.68 -5.57
CA TYR A 63 7.76 -17.96 -5.93
C TYR A 63 8.89 -18.91 -6.28
N PHE A 64 9.76 -18.43 -7.15
CA PHE A 64 10.95 -19.14 -7.61
C PHE A 64 12.16 -18.78 -6.74
N SER A 65 13.19 -19.64 -6.76
CA SER A 65 14.42 -19.44 -5.99
C SER A 65 15.21 -18.18 -6.35
N ASN A 66 14.87 -17.52 -7.47
CA ASN A 66 15.42 -16.22 -7.87
C ASN A 66 14.62 -15.02 -7.33
N GLY A 67 13.55 -15.24 -6.54
CA GLY A 67 12.71 -14.18 -5.97
C GLY A 67 11.56 -13.70 -6.85
N SER A 68 11.43 -14.21 -8.08
CA SER A 68 10.26 -13.90 -8.94
C SER A 68 9.04 -14.70 -8.53
N VAL A 69 7.85 -14.18 -8.83
CA VAL A 69 6.56 -14.81 -8.51
C VAL A 69 5.91 -15.41 -9.75
N ALA A 70 5.10 -16.44 -9.57
CA ALA A 70 4.28 -16.98 -10.67
C ALA A 70 3.07 -16.07 -10.97
N CYS A 71 2.56 -15.34 -9.97
CA CYS A 71 1.47 -14.39 -10.08
C CYS A 71 1.72 -13.19 -9.19
N SER A 72 1.44 -11.98 -9.68
CA SER A 72 1.52 -10.74 -8.89
C SER A 72 0.29 -10.56 -7.98
N ASP A 73 -0.89 -10.99 -8.41
CA ASP A 73 -2.07 -11.09 -7.54
C ASP A 73 -2.23 -12.55 -7.08
N ILE A 74 -2.14 -12.78 -5.77
CA ILE A 74 -2.19 -14.14 -5.20
C ILE A 74 -3.52 -14.84 -5.53
N SER A 75 -4.63 -14.10 -5.64
CA SER A 75 -5.93 -14.69 -5.99
C SER A 75 -5.98 -15.24 -7.42
N THR A 76 -5.06 -14.79 -8.28
CA THR A 76 -4.93 -15.30 -9.66
C THR A 76 -4.09 -16.57 -9.74
N CYS A 77 -3.39 -16.93 -8.66
CA CYS A 77 -2.64 -18.18 -8.52
C CYS A 77 -3.53 -19.38 -8.10
N ASP A 78 -4.84 -19.26 -8.27
CA ASP A 78 -5.83 -20.25 -7.88
C ASP A 78 -6.07 -21.31 -8.95
N ASN A 79 -6.73 -22.39 -8.55
CA ASN A 79 -7.11 -23.51 -9.41
C ASN A 79 -5.91 -24.29 -9.95
N ASN A 80 -5.53 -24.08 -11.21
CA ASN A 80 -4.50 -24.84 -11.91
C ASN A 80 -3.42 -23.92 -12.45
N ILE A 81 -2.22 -24.01 -11.87
CA ILE A 81 -1.07 -23.22 -12.29
C ILE A 81 0.01 -24.13 -12.88
N ASN A 82 0.51 -23.75 -14.05
CA ASN A 82 1.67 -24.38 -14.67
C ASN A 82 2.95 -23.75 -14.11
N ILE A 83 3.74 -24.54 -13.39
CA ILE A 83 5.04 -24.15 -12.85
C ILE A 83 6.12 -24.66 -13.79
N THR A 84 6.97 -23.75 -14.26
CA THR A 84 8.11 -24.07 -15.13
C THR A 84 9.42 -23.80 -14.41
N LEU A 85 10.23 -24.84 -14.22
CA LEU A 85 11.53 -24.79 -13.55
C LEU A 85 12.65 -24.94 -14.58
N THR A 86 13.40 -23.87 -14.82
CA THR A 86 14.63 -23.90 -15.62
C THR A 86 15.72 -24.74 -14.92
N PRO A 87 16.82 -25.09 -15.61
CA PRO A 87 17.89 -25.89 -15.01
C PRO A 87 18.37 -25.34 -13.66
N ASN A 88 18.59 -26.23 -12.69
CA ASN A 88 19.06 -25.93 -11.33
C ASN A 88 18.20 -24.97 -10.49
N ASN A 89 16.99 -24.60 -10.93
CA ASN A 89 16.10 -23.71 -10.19
C ASN A 89 15.06 -24.46 -9.35
N ALA A 90 14.49 -23.73 -8.39
CA ALA A 90 13.44 -24.25 -7.52
C ALA A 90 12.25 -23.30 -7.43
N SER A 91 11.14 -23.82 -6.91
CA SER A 91 9.93 -23.08 -6.58
C SER A 91 9.39 -23.54 -5.22
N TYR A 92 8.79 -22.59 -4.52
CA TYR A 92 8.04 -22.79 -3.29
C TYR A 92 6.57 -22.44 -3.55
N VAL A 93 5.67 -23.26 -3.04
CA VAL A 93 4.21 -23.06 -3.11
C VAL A 93 3.67 -23.04 -1.69
N LEU A 94 3.10 -21.90 -1.30
CA LEU A 94 2.41 -21.71 -0.03
C LEU A 94 0.93 -21.59 -0.35
N ASP A 95 0.18 -22.67 -0.17
CA ASP A 95 -1.26 -22.70 -0.43
C ASP A 95 -2.06 -22.02 0.70
N ASN A 96 -3.24 -21.47 0.37
CA ASN A 96 -4.08 -20.69 1.30
C ASN A 96 -3.32 -19.56 2.00
N PHE A 97 -2.46 -18.88 1.26
CA PHE A 97 -1.60 -17.83 1.76
C PHE A 97 -2.39 -16.56 2.06
N ASN A 98 -2.59 -16.32 3.34
CA ASN A 98 -2.87 -14.99 3.88
C ASN A 98 -1.67 -14.55 4.72
N LEU A 99 -1.29 -13.28 4.60
CA LEU A 99 -0.22 -12.73 5.42
C LEU A 99 -0.76 -12.40 6.82
N THR A 100 -0.70 -13.39 7.70
CA THR A 100 -1.12 -13.26 9.11
C THR A 100 0.08 -13.01 10.02
N GLU A 101 -0.02 -11.97 10.85
CA GLU A 101 0.95 -11.64 11.90
C GLU A 101 1.11 -12.79 12.92
N GLY A 102 2.32 -12.95 13.46
CA GLY A 102 2.61 -13.97 14.47
C GLY A 102 2.69 -15.41 13.95
N VAL A 103 2.31 -15.66 12.70
CA VAL A 103 2.48 -16.98 12.07
C VAL A 103 3.89 -17.09 11.49
N SER A 104 4.72 -17.94 12.10
CA SER A 104 6.06 -18.25 11.59
C SER A 104 5.95 -19.09 10.31
N ARG A 105 6.58 -18.62 9.23
CA ARG A 105 6.61 -19.29 7.93
C ARG A 105 8.05 -19.47 7.48
N THR A 106 8.63 -20.62 7.80
CA THR A 106 9.97 -20.98 7.35
C THR A 106 10.03 -20.90 5.82
N ASN A 107 11.04 -20.19 5.30
CA ASN A 107 11.31 -19.92 3.88
C ASN A 107 10.39 -18.90 3.20
N SER A 108 9.36 -18.35 3.86
CA SER A 108 8.53 -17.29 3.27
C SER A 108 9.40 -16.08 2.89
N PRO A 109 9.24 -15.52 1.68
CA PRO A 109 9.95 -14.33 1.24
C PRO A 109 9.33 -13.05 1.81
N ILE A 110 8.17 -13.18 2.48
CA ILE A 110 7.46 -12.10 3.14
C ILE A 110 7.53 -12.29 4.65
N THR A 111 7.83 -11.21 5.36
CA THR A 111 7.80 -11.14 6.83
C THR A 111 6.90 -10.00 7.27
N LEU A 112 6.27 -10.15 8.44
CA LEU A 112 5.41 -9.13 9.04
C LEU A 112 5.80 -8.99 10.51
N THR A 113 6.22 -7.79 10.88
CA THR A 113 6.66 -7.43 12.24
C THR A 113 6.11 -6.06 12.61
N GLY A 114 6.27 -5.64 13.87
CA GLY A 114 5.92 -4.30 14.30
C GLY A 114 5.26 -4.25 15.67
N ASN A 115 4.66 -3.10 15.97
CA ASN A 115 3.86 -2.84 17.15
C ASN A 115 2.42 -2.48 16.74
N ASN A 116 1.58 -2.00 17.65
CA ASN A 116 0.17 -1.74 17.35
C ASN A 116 -0.04 -0.54 16.40
N ASN A 117 0.85 0.45 16.38
CA ASN A 117 0.68 1.69 15.62
C ASN A 117 1.50 1.68 14.32
N GLN A 118 2.49 0.80 14.22
CA GLN A 118 3.34 0.68 13.05
C GLN A 118 3.66 -0.80 12.78
N LYS A 119 3.32 -1.25 11.57
CA LYS A 119 3.66 -2.58 11.07
C LYS A 119 4.67 -2.46 9.93
N SER A 120 5.67 -3.33 9.91
CA SER A 120 6.60 -3.45 8.79
C SER A 120 6.37 -4.78 8.09
N VAL A 121 6.18 -4.72 6.79
CA VAL A 121 6.10 -5.88 5.91
C VAL A 121 7.38 -5.92 5.09
N GLY A 122 8.29 -6.84 5.41
CA GLY A 122 9.49 -7.05 4.61
C GLY A 122 9.21 -7.98 3.42
N SER A 123 9.82 -7.70 2.27
CA SER A 123 9.73 -8.57 1.09
C SER A 123 11.10 -8.77 0.45
N THR A 124 11.48 -10.02 0.19
CA THR A 124 12.65 -10.38 -0.62
C THR A 124 12.28 -10.73 -2.07
N LEU A 125 11.02 -10.53 -2.46
CA LEU A 125 10.58 -10.75 -3.83
C LEU A 125 11.11 -9.64 -4.74
N THR A 126 11.37 -9.99 -6.00
CA THR A 126 11.84 -9.04 -7.02
C THR A 126 10.71 -8.17 -7.57
N GLU A 127 9.47 -8.59 -7.36
CA GLU A 127 8.26 -7.95 -7.85
C GLU A 127 7.28 -7.71 -6.69
N GLY A 128 6.40 -6.73 -6.86
CA GLY A 128 5.33 -6.48 -5.90
C GLY A 128 4.23 -7.53 -6.00
N ILE A 129 3.57 -7.81 -4.87
CA ILE A 129 2.45 -8.74 -4.79
C ILE A 129 1.25 -8.11 -4.10
N LYS A 130 0.05 -8.58 -4.44
CA LYS A 130 -1.18 -8.21 -3.74
C LYS A 130 -1.68 -9.38 -2.91
N VAL A 131 -1.85 -9.14 -1.60
CA VAL A 131 -2.19 -10.19 -0.62
C VAL A 131 -3.24 -9.73 0.37
N ALA A 132 -4.10 -10.64 0.80
CA ALA A 132 -4.92 -10.42 1.99
C ALA A 132 -4.03 -10.50 3.25
N THR A 133 -4.06 -9.44 4.05
CA THR A 133 -3.23 -9.24 5.23
C THR A 133 -4.08 -9.21 6.48
N LYS A 134 -3.62 -9.90 7.53
CA LYS A 134 -4.24 -9.96 8.86
C LYS A 134 -3.23 -9.51 9.92
N ILE A 135 -3.52 -8.39 10.57
CA ILE A 135 -2.64 -7.79 11.58
C ILE A 135 -3.36 -7.63 12.92
N ASN A 136 -2.62 -7.77 14.01
CA ASN A 136 -3.08 -7.44 15.34
C ASN A 136 -2.99 -5.93 15.55
N ILE A 137 -4.04 -5.35 16.12
CA ILE A 137 -4.18 -3.92 16.35
C ILE A 137 -4.51 -3.67 17.82
N GLN A 138 -4.47 -2.39 18.25
CA GLN A 138 -4.83 -2.01 19.61
C GLN A 138 -6.34 -2.12 19.86
N ASN A 139 -7.13 -1.56 18.94
CA ASN A 139 -8.59 -1.58 18.93
C ASN A 139 -9.07 -1.36 17.48
N CYS A 140 -10.37 -1.52 17.21
CA CYS A 140 -10.93 -1.30 15.86
C CYS A 140 -11.26 0.16 15.54
N ASP A 141 -10.96 1.09 16.44
CA ASP A 141 -11.24 2.51 16.30
C ASP A 141 -10.08 3.16 15.54
N ILE A 142 -10.08 2.95 14.22
CA ILE A 142 -9.00 3.34 13.31
C ILE A 142 -9.54 4.39 12.36
N ASP A 143 -8.89 5.55 12.36
CA ASP A 143 -9.19 6.65 11.45
C ASP A 143 -8.72 6.31 10.04
N TYR A 144 -7.43 5.98 9.92
CA TYR A 144 -6.83 5.59 8.66
C TYR A 144 -5.63 4.66 8.82
N ILE A 145 -5.29 4.02 7.71
CA ILE A 145 -4.03 3.28 7.56
C ILE A 145 -3.27 3.91 6.42
N PHE A 146 -2.01 4.23 6.62
CA PHE A 146 -1.14 4.74 5.59
C PHE A 146 -0.10 3.70 5.20
N ALA A 147 -0.03 3.36 3.92
CA ALA A 147 0.99 2.47 3.39
C ALA A 147 1.30 2.83 1.92
N ILE A 148 2.58 2.88 1.55
CA ILE A 148 3.05 3.08 0.16
C ILE A 148 2.49 4.38 -0.44
N GLY A 149 2.57 5.48 0.31
CA GLY A 149 2.06 6.77 -0.17
C GLY A 149 0.53 6.85 -0.27
N LYS A 150 -0.20 5.80 0.12
CA LYS A 150 -1.66 5.73 0.02
C LYS A 150 -2.30 5.65 1.41
N THR A 151 -3.34 6.45 1.59
CA THR A 151 -4.25 6.37 2.74
C THR A 151 -5.42 5.44 2.41
N TYR A 152 -5.63 4.45 3.27
CA TYR A 152 -6.77 3.56 3.27
C TYR A 152 -7.77 4.09 4.30
N SER A 153 -9.03 4.20 3.92
CA SER A 153 -10.15 4.56 4.81
C SER A 153 -10.88 3.32 5.33
N PRO A 154 -11.76 3.43 6.35
CA PRO A 154 -12.48 2.30 6.95
C PRO A 154 -13.20 1.35 5.98
N SER A 155 -13.54 1.84 4.78
CA SER A 155 -14.13 1.03 3.71
C SER A 155 -13.21 -0.06 3.13
N TYR A 156 -11.89 0.02 3.35
CA TYR A 156 -10.90 -0.89 2.77
C TYR A 156 -10.58 -2.10 3.65
N TRP A 157 -11.05 -2.13 4.90
CA TRP A 157 -10.78 -3.20 5.84
C TRP A 157 -12.02 -3.70 6.56
N THR A 158 -11.87 -4.87 7.14
CA THR A 158 -12.80 -5.41 8.14
C THR A 158 -12.05 -5.58 9.44
N CYS A 159 -12.70 -5.25 10.56
CA CYS A 159 -12.09 -5.39 11.88
C CYS A 159 -12.90 -6.34 12.76
N ASP A 160 -12.22 -7.33 13.35
CA ASP A 160 -12.77 -8.17 14.41
C ASP A 160 -12.42 -7.53 15.76
N SER A 161 -13.39 -6.83 16.35
CA SER A 161 -13.23 -6.14 17.64
C SER A 161 -13.14 -7.07 18.85
N SER A 162 -13.53 -8.34 18.68
CA SER A 162 -13.39 -9.33 19.75
C SER A 162 -11.94 -9.85 19.86
N ALA A 163 -11.22 -9.87 18.74
CA ALA A 163 -9.85 -10.33 18.64
C ALA A 163 -8.83 -9.19 18.45
N ASN A 164 -9.29 -7.96 18.20
CA ASN A 164 -8.49 -6.83 17.73
C ASN A 164 -7.62 -7.23 16.53
N VAL A 165 -8.27 -7.78 15.50
CA VAL A 165 -7.63 -8.21 14.26
C VAL A 165 -8.21 -7.45 13.09
N LEU A 166 -7.34 -6.79 12.33
CA LEU A 166 -7.68 -6.12 11.09
C LEU A 166 -7.41 -7.04 9.90
N THR A 167 -8.33 -7.09 8.93
CA THR A 167 -8.13 -7.78 7.64
C THR A 167 -8.37 -6.84 6.46
N PHE A 168 -7.44 -6.78 5.52
CA PHE A 168 -7.56 -5.99 4.29
C PHE A 168 -6.61 -6.47 3.19
N ASN A 169 -6.82 -6.03 1.96
CA ASN A 169 -5.90 -6.31 0.85
C ASN A 169 -4.79 -5.27 0.81
N LEU A 170 -3.54 -5.73 0.83
CA LEU A 170 -2.35 -4.91 0.81
C LEU A 170 -1.56 -5.22 -0.46
N ASP A 171 -1.22 -4.18 -1.20
CA ASP A 171 -0.17 -4.24 -2.21
C ASP A 171 1.18 -4.16 -1.46
N ILE A 172 2.10 -5.09 -1.69
CA ILE A 172 3.42 -5.16 -1.06
C ILE A 172 4.46 -5.01 -2.18
N PRO A 173 5.21 -3.90 -2.27
CA PRO A 173 6.19 -3.70 -3.32
C PRO A 173 7.43 -4.59 -3.08
N ALA A 174 8.29 -4.68 -4.09
CA ALA A 174 9.62 -5.26 -3.92
C ALA A 174 10.37 -4.53 -2.78
N GLY A 175 11.02 -5.28 -1.89
CA GLY A 175 11.67 -4.72 -0.69
C GLY A 175 10.75 -4.54 0.51
N GLY A 176 9.42 -4.49 0.32
CA GLY A 176 8.45 -4.39 1.40
C GLY A 176 7.93 -2.97 1.66
N THR A 177 7.13 -2.79 2.70
CA THR A 177 6.49 -1.52 3.06
C THR A 177 6.32 -1.37 4.57
N THR A 178 6.09 -0.13 5.01
CA THR A 178 5.67 0.18 6.37
C THR A 178 4.22 0.66 6.34
N LEU A 179 3.42 0.15 7.25
CA LEU A 179 2.06 0.55 7.52
C LEU A 179 2.04 1.35 8.80
N THR A 180 1.49 2.56 8.73
CA THR A 180 1.17 3.38 9.90
C THR A 180 -0.33 3.28 10.16
N ILE A 181 -0.71 2.97 11.39
CA ILE A 181 -2.09 2.82 11.82
C ILE A 181 -2.39 3.95 12.79
N ASP A 182 -3.33 4.79 12.40
CA ASP A 182 -3.80 5.89 13.22
C ASP A 182 -5.11 5.49 13.89
N TYR A 183 -5.13 5.57 15.22
CA TYR A 183 -6.30 5.22 16.01
C TYR A 183 -7.03 6.49 16.40
N ASP A 184 -8.37 6.44 16.40
CA ASP A 184 -9.14 7.53 16.96
C ASP A 184 -8.76 7.67 18.44
N THR A 185 -8.20 8.83 18.77
CA THR A 185 -7.89 9.19 20.14
C THR A 185 -9.14 9.78 20.79
N TYR A 186 -10.23 9.01 20.81
CA TYR A 186 -11.36 9.34 21.65
C TYR A 186 -10.92 9.17 23.12
N VAL A 187 -10.40 10.25 23.71
CA VAL A 187 -10.20 10.35 25.15
C VAL A 187 -11.59 10.54 25.75
N PRO A 188 -12.15 9.57 26.48
CA PRO A 188 -13.44 9.76 27.12
C PRO A 188 -13.21 10.83 28.18
N GLY A 189 -13.63 12.05 27.89
CA GLY A 189 -13.68 13.13 28.86
C GLY A 189 -14.51 12.65 30.04
N THR A 190 -13.85 12.44 31.17
CA THR A 190 -14.51 12.11 32.43
C THR A 190 -15.42 13.29 32.82
N GLY A 191 -16.72 13.11 32.59
CA GLY A 191 -17.80 13.79 33.29
C GLY A 191 -17.84 15.31 33.22
N ASP A 192 -18.50 15.85 32.20
CA ASP A 192 -19.63 16.78 32.43
C ASP A 192 -20.49 16.86 31.16
N GLY A 193 -21.81 16.94 31.35
CA GLY A 193 -22.89 17.04 30.35
C GLY A 193 -22.54 16.87 28.86
N GLY A 194 -22.89 15.72 28.29
CA GLY A 194 -22.68 15.37 26.88
C GLY A 194 -23.28 16.36 25.89
N ILE A 195 -22.47 17.33 25.48
CA ILE A 195 -22.55 17.96 24.18
C ILE A 195 -21.81 16.99 23.26
N THR A 196 -22.53 16.28 22.40
CA THR A 196 -21.90 15.58 21.28
C THR A 196 -21.01 16.62 20.59
N PRO A 197 -19.70 16.38 20.43
CA PRO A 197 -18.84 17.30 19.69
C PRO A 197 -19.55 17.64 18.38
N PRO A 198 -19.65 18.93 17.99
CA PRO A 198 -20.31 19.28 16.77
C PRO A 198 -19.67 18.47 15.66
N THR A 199 -20.50 17.73 14.95
CA THR A 199 -20.09 16.85 13.90
C THR A 199 -19.49 17.68 12.78
N LEU A 200 -18.16 17.72 12.69
CA LEU A 200 -17.46 18.50 11.68
C LEU A 200 -17.45 17.68 10.39
N ASN A 201 -18.25 18.14 9.44
CA ASN A 201 -18.41 17.51 8.13
C ASN A 201 -17.79 18.43 7.07
N PRO A 202 -16.86 17.92 6.24
CA PRO A 202 -16.15 18.76 5.30
C PRO A 202 -17.12 19.11 4.17
N GLN A 203 -17.22 20.40 3.88
CA GLN A 203 -18.08 20.93 2.83
C GLN A 203 -17.28 21.41 1.62
N SER A 204 -16.09 21.96 1.83
CA SER A 204 -15.23 22.42 0.73
C SER A 204 -13.75 22.29 1.08
N ILE A 205 -12.94 21.99 0.06
CA ILE A 205 -11.47 22.01 0.11
C ILE A 205 -10.98 23.22 -0.70
N LEU A 206 -10.53 24.29 -0.04
CA LEU A 206 -9.89 25.40 -0.72
C LEU A 206 -8.41 25.12 -0.88
N THR A 207 -7.89 25.27 -2.09
CA THR A 207 -6.50 25.02 -2.42
C THR A 207 -5.86 26.30 -2.93
N SER A 208 -4.57 26.43 -2.67
CA SER A 208 -3.75 27.56 -3.06
C SER A 208 -2.43 26.97 -3.54
N TYR A 209 -2.07 27.16 -4.81
CA TYR A 209 -0.82 26.67 -5.39
C TYR A 209 -0.39 27.47 -6.64
N PRO A 210 0.88 27.41 -7.07
CA PRO A 210 1.32 27.96 -8.35
C PRO A 210 0.75 27.18 -9.54
N ASN A 211 0.32 27.88 -10.59
CA ASN A 211 -0.18 27.25 -11.82
C ASN A 211 0.93 26.54 -12.63
N GLU A 212 2.19 26.92 -12.43
CA GLU A 212 3.34 26.31 -13.09
C GLU A 212 4.31 25.70 -12.07
N TRP A 213 4.66 24.44 -12.27
CA TRP A 213 5.53 23.64 -11.42
C TRP A 213 6.83 23.40 -12.17
N GLN A 214 7.89 24.10 -11.78
CA GLN A 214 9.18 23.98 -12.44
C GLN A 214 9.91 22.71 -12.00
N GLN A 215 10.48 21.97 -12.94
CA GLN A 215 11.40 20.87 -12.62
C GLN A 215 12.56 21.35 -11.71
N LYS A 216 13.10 20.43 -10.90
CA LYS A 216 14.17 20.67 -9.91
C LYS A 216 13.78 21.66 -8.80
N ARG A 217 12.49 21.82 -8.51
CA ARG A 217 11.98 22.69 -7.45
C ARG A 217 11.05 21.94 -6.51
N THR A 218 10.94 22.47 -5.31
CA THR A 218 9.89 22.12 -4.35
C THR A 218 8.75 23.11 -4.49
N VAL A 219 7.53 22.61 -4.60
CA VAL A 219 6.30 23.41 -4.69
C VAL A 219 5.51 23.26 -3.41
N GLN A 220 5.02 24.39 -2.88
CA GLN A 220 4.12 24.43 -1.74
C GLN A 220 2.67 24.53 -2.22
N VAL A 221 1.81 23.69 -1.63
CA VAL A 221 0.35 23.66 -1.83
C VAL A 221 -0.32 23.87 -0.48
N ASN A 222 -1.03 24.99 -0.33
CA ASN A 222 -1.79 25.28 0.88
C ASN A 222 -3.22 24.77 0.73
N ILE A 223 -3.73 24.11 1.77
CA ILE A 223 -5.05 23.47 1.75
C ILE A 223 -5.83 23.84 3.00
N GLU A 224 -7.03 24.36 2.80
CA GLU A 224 -7.94 24.78 3.86
C GLU A 224 -9.27 24.03 3.72
N ILE A 225 -9.70 23.39 4.81
CA ILE A 225 -10.96 22.65 4.85
C ILE A 225 -11.98 23.47 5.62
N ARG A 226 -13.19 23.60 5.04
CA ARG A 226 -14.30 24.30 5.67
C ARG A 226 -15.49 23.40 5.91
N ASN A 227 -16.15 23.59 7.04
CA ASN A 227 -17.43 22.96 7.33
C ASN A 227 -18.58 23.68 6.61
N LYS A 228 -19.81 23.19 6.79
CA LYS A 228 -21.04 23.78 6.20
C LYS A 228 -21.29 25.25 6.61
N ASP A 229 -20.75 25.68 7.75
CA ASP A 229 -20.89 27.04 8.28
C ASP A 229 -19.76 27.95 7.78
N GLY A 230 -18.84 27.42 6.96
CA GLY A 230 -17.71 28.13 6.37
C GLY A 230 -16.52 28.30 7.31
N GLU A 231 -16.54 27.65 8.48
CA GLU A 231 -15.46 27.69 9.47
C GLU A 231 -14.34 26.72 9.08
N LYS A 232 -13.10 27.18 9.28
CA LYS A 232 -11.90 26.36 9.03
C LYS A 232 -11.73 25.34 10.15
N TYR A 233 -11.36 24.11 9.80
CA TYR A 233 -11.02 23.10 10.79
C TYR A 233 -10.03 22.06 10.24
N GLN A 234 -9.51 21.23 11.14
CA GLN A 234 -8.65 20.11 10.80
C GLN A 234 -9.51 18.86 10.58
N PRO A 235 -9.62 18.32 9.35
CA PRO A 235 -10.25 17.01 9.15
C PRO A 235 -9.45 15.92 9.85
N THR A 236 -10.10 14.79 10.10
CA THR A 236 -9.49 13.55 10.57
C THR A 236 -8.35 13.10 9.65
N SER A 237 -8.54 13.19 8.33
CA SER A 237 -7.48 12.84 7.37
C SER A 237 -7.49 13.72 6.13
N LEU A 238 -6.29 14.10 5.67
CA LEU A 238 -6.05 14.73 4.38
C LEU A 238 -5.11 13.84 3.55
N SER A 239 -5.50 13.49 2.32
CA SER A 239 -4.70 12.64 1.45
C SER A 239 -4.70 13.10 0.00
N PHE A 240 -3.76 12.57 -0.78
CA PHE A 240 -3.51 12.94 -2.16
C PHE A 240 -3.55 11.71 -3.06
N ASN A 241 -4.15 11.83 -4.23
CA ASN A 241 -4.05 10.85 -5.30
C ASN A 241 -3.48 11.52 -6.55
N PHE A 242 -2.34 11.01 -6.99
CA PHE A 242 -1.69 11.44 -8.22
C PHE A 242 -0.83 10.31 -8.77
N ASN A 243 -0.73 10.25 -10.10
CA ASN A 243 0.13 9.31 -10.81
C ASN A 243 0.87 10.09 -11.90
N ILE A 244 1.80 10.95 -11.47
CA ILE A 244 2.56 11.84 -12.34
C ILE A 244 4.03 11.45 -12.20
N THR A 245 4.66 11.10 -13.32
CA THR A 245 6.08 10.73 -13.32
C THR A 245 6.89 11.93 -12.86
N GLY A 246 7.84 11.71 -11.94
CA GLY A 246 8.75 12.73 -11.42
C GLY A 246 8.14 13.77 -10.47
N ILE A 247 6.93 13.54 -9.94
CA ILE A 247 6.39 14.32 -8.82
C ILE A 247 6.28 13.43 -7.58
N THR A 248 6.79 13.92 -6.45
CA THR A 248 6.79 13.19 -5.18
C THR A 248 6.26 14.09 -4.07
N PHE A 249 5.37 13.57 -3.22
CA PHE A 249 4.97 14.25 -1.99
C PHE A 249 6.08 14.11 -0.94
N LEU A 250 6.52 15.23 -0.36
CA LEU A 250 7.60 15.26 0.62
C LEU A 250 7.07 15.26 2.05
N GLU A 251 6.30 16.29 2.41
CA GLU A 251 5.83 16.51 3.77
C GLU A 251 4.55 17.34 3.81
N GLN A 252 3.88 17.26 4.95
CA GLN A 252 2.70 18.04 5.29
C GLN A 252 2.85 18.62 6.69
N ASN A 253 2.67 19.93 6.80
CA ASN A 253 2.70 20.66 8.05
C ASN A 253 1.33 21.31 8.28
N TYR A 254 0.75 21.15 9.47
CA TYR A 254 -0.51 21.80 9.81
C TYR A 254 -0.26 23.07 10.64
N ASN A 255 -0.77 24.20 10.16
CA ASN A 255 -0.71 25.47 10.89
C ASN A 255 -1.92 25.58 11.84
N GLU A 256 -1.70 25.35 13.13
CA GLU A 256 -2.78 25.36 14.12
C GLU A 256 -3.45 26.73 14.30
N GLU A 257 -2.71 27.82 14.12
CA GLU A 257 -3.19 29.20 14.30
C GLU A 257 -4.10 29.62 13.14
N LEU A 258 -3.71 29.28 11.92
CA LEU A 258 -4.39 29.69 10.70
C LEU A 258 -5.33 28.62 10.12
N LYS A 259 -5.31 27.41 10.68
CA LYS A 259 -6.15 26.24 10.35
C LYS A 259 -6.06 25.84 8.87
N PHE A 260 -4.85 25.65 8.36
CA PHE A 260 -4.60 25.13 7.01
C PHE A 260 -3.35 24.24 6.97
N TYR A 261 -3.22 23.43 5.93
CA TYR A 261 -2.09 22.54 5.69
C TYR A 261 -1.14 23.13 4.66
N GLU A 262 0.16 23.11 4.95
CA GLU A 262 1.26 23.36 4.02
C GLU A 262 1.78 22.01 3.52
N ASN A 263 1.62 21.73 2.24
CA ASN A 263 2.02 20.47 1.64
C ASN A 263 3.12 20.73 0.62
N PHE A 264 4.20 19.96 0.68
CA PHE A 264 5.37 20.17 -0.14
C PHE A 264 5.53 19.02 -1.13
N PHE A 265 5.68 19.37 -2.41
CA PHE A 265 5.89 18.42 -3.50
C PHE A 265 7.24 18.68 -4.16
N GLU A 266 8.03 17.64 -4.38
CA GLU A 266 9.23 17.69 -5.21
C GLU A 266 8.86 17.45 -6.67
N VAL A 267 9.35 18.32 -7.54
CA VAL A 267 9.25 18.16 -9.00
C VAL A 267 10.65 17.83 -9.50
N THR A 268 10.90 16.58 -9.86
CA THR A 268 12.22 16.12 -10.30
C THR A 268 12.54 16.59 -11.71
N GLU A 269 13.76 16.35 -12.18
CA GLU A 269 14.13 16.64 -13.57
C GLU A 269 13.49 15.72 -14.60
N GLU A 270 12.96 14.58 -14.15
CA GLU A 270 12.25 13.61 -14.97
C GLU A 270 10.74 13.88 -15.00
N ALA A 271 10.28 14.95 -14.34
CA ALA A 271 8.85 15.23 -14.24
C ALA A 271 8.22 15.45 -15.62
N GLU A 272 7.10 14.79 -15.88
CA GLU A 272 6.41 14.87 -17.17
C GLU A 272 5.92 16.30 -17.44
N LEU A 273 6.43 16.92 -18.50
CA LEU A 273 6.07 18.28 -18.91
C LEU A 273 4.63 18.35 -19.40
N GLY A 274 3.95 19.46 -19.13
CA GLY A 274 2.58 19.70 -19.59
C GLY A 274 1.55 19.74 -18.46
N ASP A 275 0.28 19.63 -18.83
CA ASP A 275 -0.84 19.78 -17.90
C ASP A 275 -1.02 18.51 -17.06
N ASN A 276 -1.13 18.68 -15.76
CA ASN A 276 -1.17 17.64 -14.76
C ASN A 276 -2.22 17.96 -13.69
N SER A 277 -2.61 16.95 -12.91
CA SER A 277 -3.55 17.16 -11.81
C SER A 277 -3.31 16.26 -10.61
N ILE A 278 -3.55 16.80 -9.41
CA ILE A 278 -3.58 16.06 -8.14
C ILE A 278 -4.99 16.14 -7.57
N THR A 279 -5.56 15.01 -7.15
CA THR A 279 -6.82 15.00 -6.41
C THR A 279 -6.52 15.01 -4.92
N VAL A 280 -7.08 15.97 -4.20
CA VAL A 280 -7.03 16.12 -2.74
C VAL A 280 -8.29 15.53 -2.15
N PHE A 281 -8.16 14.72 -1.09
CA PHE A 281 -9.28 14.18 -0.33
C PHE A 281 -9.22 14.68 1.11
N ALA A 282 -10.34 15.18 1.61
CA ALA A 282 -10.54 15.45 3.03
C ALA A 282 -11.59 14.47 3.57
N ASN A 283 -11.22 13.72 4.61
CA ASN A 283 -12.05 12.68 5.18
C ASN A 283 -12.38 12.99 6.64
N ASP A 284 -13.67 13.02 6.94
CA ASP A 284 -14.25 12.90 8.29
C ASP A 284 -15.40 11.86 8.19
N GLU A 285 -16.60 12.15 8.71
CA GLU A 285 -17.78 11.29 8.48
C GLU A 285 -18.19 11.22 7.00
N LYS A 286 -17.77 12.22 6.22
CA LYS A 286 -17.91 12.26 4.77
C LYS A 286 -16.54 12.54 4.14
N THR A 287 -16.28 11.89 3.02
CA THR A 287 -15.18 12.25 2.11
C THR A 287 -15.66 13.30 1.11
N ILE A 288 -14.91 14.38 0.98
CA ILE A 288 -14.99 15.29 -0.17
C ILE A 288 -13.65 15.30 -0.90
N GLU A 289 -13.68 15.70 -2.17
CA GLU A 289 -12.49 15.81 -3.01
C GLU A 289 -12.44 17.16 -3.72
N ASN A 290 -11.23 17.61 -4.05
CA ASN A 290 -10.98 18.73 -4.94
C ASN A 290 -9.79 18.42 -5.85
N GLN A 291 -9.85 18.86 -7.10
CA GLN A 291 -8.79 18.64 -8.08
C GLN A 291 -7.96 19.91 -8.23
N ILE A 292 -6.65 19.77 -8.07
CA ILE A 292 -5.64 20.79 -8.36
C ILE A 292 -5.15 20.54 -9.78
N THR A 293 -5.16 21.55 -10.65
CA THR A 293 -4.62 21.45 -12.01
C THR A 293 -3.46 22.42 -12.22
N PHE A 294 -2.33 21.93 -12.69
CA PHE A 294 -1.12 22.73 -12.87
C PHE A 294 -0.33 22.25 -14.08
N LYS A 295 0.63 23.06 -14.51
CA LYS A 295 1.50 22.75 -15.65
C LYS A 295 2.92 22.54 -15.20
N VAL A 296 3.50 21.38 -15.50
CA VAL A 296 4.94 21.16 -15.28
C VAL A 296 5.72 21.79 -16.43
N VAL A 297 6.72 22.61 -16.09
CA VAL A 297 7.57 23.31 -17.05
C VAL A 297 9.06 23.00 -16.82
N PRO A 298 9.91 23.08 -17.86
CA PRO A 298 11.34 22.82 -17.72
C PRO A 298 12.00 23.76 -16.70
N PHE A 299 13.07 23.29 -16.07
CA PHE A 299 13.91 24.15 -15.24
C PHE A 299 14.58 25.24 -16.08
N ASP A 300 14.26 26.50 -15.81
CA ASP A 300 14.95 27.66 -16.37
C ASP A 300 15.93 28.22 -15.34
N LYS A 301 17.23 28.13 -15.64
CA LYS A 301 18.31 28.60 -14.77
C LYS A 301 18.36 30.13 -14.68
N ASP A 302 17.88 30.80 -15.71
CA ASP A 302 17.92 32.26 -15.83
C ASP A 302 16.63 32.92 -15.33
N SER A 303 15.59 32.12 -15.03
CA SER A 303 14.38 32.59 -14.34
C SER A 303 14.68 32.77 -12.85
N PRO A 304 14.57 33.99 -12.29
CA PRO A 304 14.62 34.17 -10.84
C PRO A 304 13.41 33.44 -10.25
N TYR A 305 13.67 32.31 -9.58
CA TYR A 305 12.66 31.64 -8.80
C TYR A 305 12.43 32.47 -7.54
N GLU A 306 11.40 33.30 -7.57
CA GLU A 306 10.82 33.83 -6.34
C GLU A 306 9.86 32.77 -5.82
N PRO A 307 10.19 32.07 -4.71
CA PRO A 307 9.20 31.23 -4.05
C PRO A 307 7.97 32.12 -3.78
N PRO A 308 6.75 31.63 -4.07
CA PRO A 308 5.56 32.42 -3.82
C PRO A 308 5.60 32.89 -2.37
N GLU A 309 5.50 34.21 -2.14
CA GLU A 309 5.41 34.71 -0.77
C GLU A 309 4.22 34.02 -0.09
N PRO A 310 4.40 33.44 1.10
CA PRO A 310 3.29 32.83 1.82
C PRO A 310 2.20 33.90 1.97
N PRO A 311 0.94 33.56 1.69
CA PRO A 311 -0.13 34.55 1.71
C PRO A 311 -0.16 35.22 3.08
N THR A 312 0.04 36.54 3.10
CA THR A 312 -0.13 37.31 4.34
C THR A 312 -1.63 37.42 4.62
N PRO A 313 -2.10 37.11 5.85
CA PRO A 313 -3.53 37.04 6.19
C PRO A 313 -4.35 38.27 5.77
N ASP A 314 -3.71 39.44 5.72
CA ASP A 314 -4.37 40.73 5.51
C ASP A 314 -4.31 41.25 4.06
N LYS A 315 -3.61 40.57 3.15
CA LYS A 315 -3.39 41.04 1.76
C LYS A 315 -3.56 39.95 0.72
N ILE A 316 -4.63 39.18 0.80
CA ILE A 316 -4.99 38.33 -0.32
C ILE A 316 -5.63 39.21 -1.41
N THR A 317 -4.82 39.76 -2.31
CA THR A 317 -5.29 40.21 -3.63
C THR A 317 -5.07 39.08 -4.62
N TRP A 318 -6.09 38.22 -4.68
CA TRP A 318 -6.30 36.94 -5.37
C TRP A 318 -6.14 36.93 -6.89
N LYS A 319 -5.12 37.59 -7.47
CA LYS A 319 -5.04 37.72 -8.93
C LYS A 319 -4.21 36.64 -9.64
N ASP A 320 -3.28 35.98 -8.94
CA ASP A 320 -2.33 35.03 -9.54
C ASP A 320 -2.46 33.58 -9.02
N TRP A 321 -3.41 33.32 -8.11
CA TRP A 321 -3.66 31.98 -7.55
C TRP A 321 -5.04 31.51 -7.98
N VAL A 322 -5.11 30.32 -8.60
CA VAL A 322 -6.38 29.72 -9.02
C VAL A 322 -7.09 29.17 -7.79
N GLN A 323 -8.29 29.68 -7.53
CA GLN A 323 -9.22 29.10 -6.58
C GLN A 323 -10.22 28.24 -7.36
N ASP A 324 -10.00 26.93 -7.37
CA ASP A 324 -11.01 25.99 -7.85
C ASP A 324 -12.00 25.76 -6.72
N ASN A 325 -13.18 26.41 -6.79
CA ASN A 325 -14.44 25.94 -6.19
C ASN A 325 -15.60 26.90 -6.48
N LEU A 326 -16.56 26.47 -7.29
CA LEU A 326 -17.97 26.89 -7.19
C LEU A 326 -18.86 25.80 -7.78
N TRP A 327 -19.55 25.00 -6.95
CA TRP A 327 -20.99 24.70 -7.04
C TRP A 327 -21.53 24.27 -5.67
#